data_AF-A0A521KK87-F1
#
_entry.id   AF-A0A521KK87-F1
#
_cell.length_a   1.000
_cell.length_b   1.000
_cell.length_c   1.000
_cell.angle_alpha   90.00
_cell.angle_beta   90.00
_cell.angle_gamma   90.00
#
_symmetry.space_group_name_H-M   'P 1'
#
loop_
_entity.id
_entity.type
_entity.pdbx_description
1 polymer ?
#
loop_
_entity_poly.entity_id
_entity_poly.type
_entity_poly.pdbx_seq_one_letter_code
_entity_poly.pdbx_strand_id
1 'polypeptide(L)'
;MRANSSRTPVNRGSHSPKIVGTSAIAHPPPLPALRILRPGQVLPFRTGQEAPVEPFKLDKDERNDAIRRLATYLRNERDEDWGDLAVRLLFDTFEEQIAPAYYNLGISQAQRATRELADVFEVNLESLKRMPRT
;
A
#
# COMPACT_ATOMS: atom_id res chain seq x y z
N MET A 1 -12.45 18.17 -75.17
CA MET A 1 -11.62 17.69 -74.03
C MET A 1 -12.45 16.66 -73.27
N ARG A 2 -12.09 15.37 -73.38
CA ARG A 2 -11.47 14.52 -72.31
C ARG A 2 -12.36 14.43 -71.05
N ALA A 3 -12.75 13.27 -70.52
CA ALA A 3 -12.49 11.88 -70.87
C ALA A 3 -13.55 10.97 -70.22
N ASN A 4 -13.89 9.88 -70.91
CA ASN A 4 -14.55 8.68 -70.40
C ASN A 4 -13.46 7.71 -69.92
N SER A 5 -13.62 7.06 -68.75
CA SER A 5 -12.89 5.84 -68.36
C SER A 5 -13.59 5.10 -67.20
N SER A 6 -14.45 4.16 -67.58
CA SER A 6 -14.24 2.71 -67.42
C SER A 6 -13.76 2.11 -66.08
N ARG A 7 -14.57 1.13 -65.62
CA ARG A 7 -14.27 -0.14 -64.91
C ARG A 7 -14.49 -0.24 -63.38
N THR A 8 -15.57 -0.96 -63.05
CA THR A 8 -15.82 -1.87 -61.91
C THR A 8 -14.76 -3.01 -61.85
N PRO A 9 -14.55 -3.78 -60.73
CA PRO A 9 -15.60 -4.41 -59.93
C PRO A 9 -15.37 -4.61 -58.41
N VAL A 10 -16.44 -5.17 -57.82
CA VAL A 10 -16.66 -5.62 -56.45
C VAL A 10 -15.55 -6.54 -55.92
N ASN A 11 -15.11 -6.35 -54.67
CA ASN A 11 -14.37 -7.36 -53.93
C ASN A 11 -15.19 -7.74 -52.68
N ARG A 12 -15.80 -8.92 -52.75
CA ARG A 12 -16.57 -9.55 -51.68
C ARG A 12 -15.61 -10.50 -50.96
N GLY A 13 -14.81 -9.95 -50.05
CA GLY A 13 -13.91 -10.73 -49.19
C GLY A 13 -14.64 -11.19 -47.92
N SER A 14 -14.94 -12.47 -47.86
CA SER A 14 -15.45 -13.19 -46.70
C SER A 14 -14.44 -13.16 -45.54
N HIS A 15 -14.72 -12.38 -44.50
CA HIS A 15 -14.06 -12.57 -43.21
C HIS A 15 -14.87 -13.52 -42.34
N SER A 16 -14.55 -14.81 -42.46
CA SER A 16 -14.87 -15.81 -41.44
C SER A 16 -14.13 -15.47 -40.14
N PRO A 17 -14.79 -15.48 -38.97
CA PRO A 17 -14.08 -15.35 -37.70
C PRO A 17 -13.25 -16.63 -37.46
N LYS A 18 -11.92 -16.49 -37.44
CA LYS A 18 -11.04 -17.57 -36.97
C LYS A 18 -11.20 -17.67 -35.46
N ILE A 19 -11.96 -18.68 -35.02
CA ILE A 19 -11.89 -19.17 -33.65
C ILE A 19 -10.58 -19.96 -33.54
N VAL A 20 -9.62 -19.43 -32.79
CA VAL A 20 -8.43 -20.19 -32.37
C VAL A 20 -8.45 -20.20 -30.85
N GLY A 21 -8.92 -21.31 -30.30
CA GLY A 21 -8.57 -21.70 -28.94
C GLY A 21 -7.16 -22.28 -28.94
N THR A 22 -6.32 -21.80 -28.01
CA THR A 22 -5.25 -22.60 -27.41
C THR A 22 -5.10 -22.13 -25.98
N SER A 23 -5.50 -23.01 -25.05
CA SER A 23 -5.22 -22.92 -23.64
C SER A 23 -3.70 -22.93 -23.42
N ALA A 24 -3.14 -21.80 -22.97
CA ALA A 24 -1.80 -21.76 -22.39
C ALA A 24 -1.96 -21.70 -20.87
N ILE A 25 -1.90 -22.86 -20.23
CA ILE A 25 -1.72 -22.97 -18.78
C ILE A 25 -0.34 -22.37 -18.50
N ALA A 26 -0.30 -21.13 -18.01
CA ALA A 26 0.92 -20.49 -17.57
C ALA A 26 1.47 -21.28 -16.37
N HIS A 27 2.64 -21.89 -16.54
CA HIS A 27 3.40 -22.41 -15.41
C HIS A 27 3.63 -21.26 -14.40
N PRO A 28 3.40 -21.47 -13.09
CA PRO A 28 3.78 -20.48 -12.09
C PRO A 28 5.30 -20.25 -12.20
N PRO A 29 5.77 -18.99 -12.18
CA PRO A 29 7.19 -18.70 -12.23
C PRO A 29 7.89 -19.37 -11.04
N PRO A 30 9.13 -19.86 -11.20
CA PRO A 30 9.87 -20.47 -10.11
C PRO A 30 9.97 -19.47 -8.95
N LEU A 31 9.71 -19.96 -7.73
CA LEU A 31 9.79 -19.16 -6.51
C LEU A 31 11.17 -18.48 -6.47
N PRO A 32 11.25 -17.14 -6.32
CA PRO A 32 12.53 -16.48 -6.21
C PRO A 32 13.24 -16.96 -4.93
N ALA A 33 14.53 -17.29 -5.06
CA ALA A 33 15.37 -17.68 -3.94
C ALA A 33 15.21 -16.64 -2.81
N LEU A 34 14.96 -17.12 -1.59
CA LEU A 34 14.82 -16.31 -0.38
C LEU A 34 16.04 -15.40 -0.24
N ARG A 35 15.91 -14.15 -0.70
CA ARG A 35 16.93 -13.11 -0.53
C ARG A 35 16.91 -12.74 0.95
N ILE A 36 17.93 -13.16 1.70
CA ILE A 36 18.11 -12.72 3.09
C ILE A 36 18.12 -11.19 3.10
N LEU A 37 17.13 -10.60 3.77
CA LEU A 37 16.98 -9.15 3.88
C LEU A 37 18.09 -8.60 4.78
N ARG A 38 18.72 -7.51 4.37
CA ARG A 38 19.64 -6.78 5.25
C ARG A 38 18.84 -6.11 6.37
N PRO A 39 19.42 -5.87 7.56
CA PRO A 39 18.80 -5.04 8.58
C PRO A 39 18.40 -3.68 7.97
N GLY A 40 17.12 -3.30 8.09
CA GLY A 40 16.56 -2.08 7.49
C GLY A 40 15.97 -2.25 6.08
N GLN A 41 16.04 -3.44 5.48
CA GLN A 41 15.44 -3.72 4.18
C GLN A 41 14.02 -4.25 4.32
N VAL A 42 13.03 -3.43 3.96
CA VAL A 42 11.63 -3.85 3.81
C VAL A 42 11.42 -4.54 2.45
N LEU A 43 10.61 -5.60 2.43
CA LEU A 43 10.18 -6.21 1.17
C LEU A 43 9.33 -5.21 0.38
N PRO A 44 9.60 -4.98 -0.91
CA PRO A 44 8.68 -4.19 -1.73
C PRO A 44 7.39 -5.00 -1.88
N PHE A 45 6.30 -4.46 -1.36
CA PHE A 45 4.95 -4.95 -1.64
C PHE A 45 4.69 -4.75 -3.13
N ARG A 46 4.70 -5.84 -3.91
CA ARG A 46 4.38 -5.76 -5.33
C ARG A 46 2.87 -5.61 -5.48
N THR A 47 2.38 -4.38 -5.48
CA THR A 47 1.07 -4.01 -6.00
C THR A 47 1.29 -2.79 -6.88
N GLY A 48 0.79 -2.83 -8.12
CA GLY A 48 0.95 -1.72 -9.05
C GLY A 48 0.48 -0.42 -8.39
N GLN A 49 1.37 0.59 -8.40
CA GLN A 49 1.34 1.83 -7.61
C GLN A 49 1.94 1.70 -6.20
N GLU A 50 3.28 1.71 -6.15
CA GLU A 50 4.01 2.26 -5.00
C GLU A 50 3.70 3.76 -4.95
N ALA A 51 2.63 4.15 -4.24
CA ALA A 51 2.55 5.52 -3.77
C ALA A 51 3.79 5.75 -2.89
N PRO A 52 4.54 6.86 -3.07
CA PRO A 52 5.63 7.16 -2.17
C PRO A 52 5.05 7.18 -0.76
N VAL A 53 5.61 6.34 0.13
CA VAL A 53 5.28 6.40 1.55
C VAL A 53 5.98 7.64 2.07
N GLU A 54 5.36 8.79 1.80
CA GLU A 54 5.83 10.05 2.34
C GLU A 54 5.89 9.89 3.87
N PRO A 55 7.01 10.27 4.50
CA PRO A 55 7.12 10.19 5.95
C PRO A 55 5.96 10.99 6.56
N PHE A 56 5.18 10.32 7.40
CA PHE A 56 4.11 10.98 8.14
C PHE A 56 4.73 12.02 9.06
N LYS A 57 4.53 13.31 8.73
CA LYS A 57 4.96 14.44 9.54
C LYS A 57 3.74 15.04 10.20
N LEU A 58 3.89 15.37 11.48
CA LEU A 58 2.89 16.17 12.18
C LEU A 58 2.79 17.54 11.50
N ASP A 59 1.60 18.11 11.50
CA ASP A 59 1.48 19.52 11.14
C ASP A 59 2.18 20.41 12.18
N LYS A 60 2.33 21.70 11.85
CA LYS A 60 3.06 22.63 12.70
C LYS A 60 2.45 22.77 14.09
N ASP A 61 1.13 22.77 14.20
CA ASP A 61 0.41 23.00 15.45
C ASP A 61 0.45 21.74 16.31
N GLU A 62 0.19 20.58 15.73
CA GLU A 62 0.35 19.26 16.37
C GLU A 62 1.77 19.07 16.90
N ARG A 63 2.77 19.42 16.09
CA ARG A 63 4.18 19.32 16.47
C ARG A 63 4.51 20.26 17.63
N ASN A 64 4.05 21.51 17.59
CA ASN A 64 4.27 22.46 18.68
C ASN A 64 3.57 22.01 19.98
N ASP A 65 2.38 21.43 19.88
CA ASP A 65 1.67 20.84 21.01
C ASP A 65 2.42 19.66 21.62
N ALA A 66 2.96 18.78 20.78
CA ALA A 66 3.75 17.65 21.24
C ALA A 66 5.03 18.11 21.98
N ILE A 67 5.73 19.10 21.45
CA ILE A 67 6.90 19.71 22.10
C ILE A 67 6.53 20.34 23.45
N ARG A 68 5.40 21.08 23.52
CA ARG A 68 4.92 21.67 24.80
C ARG A 68 4.62 20.60 25.85
N ARG A 69 3.99 19.49 25.44
CA ARG A 69 3.70 18.35 26.34
C ARG A 69 4.99 17.70 26.81
N LEU A 70 5.97 17.51 25.93
CA LEU A 70 7.28 16.97 26.27
C LEU A 70 8.02 17.86 27.27
N ALA A 71 8.07 19.18 27.03
CA ALA A 71 8.66 20.15 27.96
C ALA A 71 8.00 20.09 29.34
N THR A 72 6.66 20.06 29.37
CA THR A 72 5.89 19.98 30.63
C THR A 72 6.20 18.70 31.40
N TYR A 73 6.27 17.57 30.69
CA TYR A 73 6.64 16.28 31.29
C TYR A 73 8.05 16.33 31.89
N LEU A 74 9.03 16.83 31.13
CA LEU A 74 10.42 16.93 31.59
C LEU A 74 10.55 17.83 32.82
N ARG A 75 9.87 18.98 32.83
CA ARG A 75 9.88 19.89 33.98
C ARG A 75 9.30 19.22 35.22
N ASN A 76 8.18 18.50 35.08
CA ASN A 76 7.53 17.85 36.21
C ASN A 76 8.33 16.65 36.74
N GLU A 77 8.97 15.87 35.86
CA GLU A 77 9.68 14.65 36.25
C GLU A 77 11.11 14.92 36.74
N ARG A 78 11.74 16.01 36.29
CA ARG A 78 13.14 16.33 36.60
C ARG A 78 13.36 17.58 37.42
N ASP A 79 12.28 18.33 37.71
CA ASP A 79 12.31 19.62 38.40
C ASP A 79 13.33 20.60 37.77
N GLU A 80 13.56 20.45 36.47
CA GLU A 80 14.55 21.18 35.67
C GLU A 80 13.85 21.85 34.49
N ASP A 81 14.14 23.13 34.27
CA ASP A 81 13.58 23.87 33.15
C ASP A 81 14.48 23.70 31.91
N TRP A 82 14.03 22.86 30.99
CA TRP A 82 14.75 22.59 29.75
C TRP A 82 14.47 23.71 28.75
N GLY A 83 15.53 24.34 28.22
CA GLY A 83 15.38 25.38 27.20
C GLY A 83 14.64 24.89 25.95
N ASP A 84 13.86 25.77 25.31
CA ASP A 84 12.99 25.44 24.16
C ASP A 84 13.74 24.71 23.03
N LEU A 85 14.98 25.14 22.72
CA LEU A 85 15.81 24.48 21.71
C LEU A 85 16.18 23.04 22.09
N ALA A 86 16.49 22.78 23.37
CA ALA A 86 16.87 21.45 23.83
C ALA A 86 15.69 20.47 23.72
N VAL A 87 14.48 20.92 24.10
CA VAL A 87 13.27 20.09 23.97
C VAL A 87 12.95 19.82 22.50
N ARG A 88 13.12 20.81 21.62
CA ARG A 88 12.93 20.63 20.17
C ARG A 88 13.89 19.59 19.57
N LEU A 89 15.18 19.68 19.89
CA LEU A 89 16.17 18.72 19.40
C LEU A 89 15.93 17.30 19.93
N LEU A 90 15.48 17.19 21.18
CA LEU A 90 15.07 15.91 21.75
C LEU A 90 13.84 15.36 21.01
N PHE A 91 12.84 16.21 20.76
CA PHE A 91 11.66 15.84 19.98
C PHE A 91 12.04 15.38 18.57
N ASP A 92 12.93 16.08 17.89
CA ASP A 92 13.46 15.69 16.57
C ASP A 92 14.08 14.27 16.63
N THR A 93 14.83 13.97 17.68
CA THR A 93 15.41 12.63 17.87
C THR A 93 14.33 11.56 18.03
N PHE A 94 13.25 11.85 18.77
CA PHE A 94 12.10 10.95 18.88
C PHE A 94 11.40 10.74 17.53
N GLU A 95 11.17 11.83 16.79
CA GLU A 95 10.50 11.83 15.48
C GLU A 95 11.31 11.02 14.45
N GLU A 96 12.63 11.17 14.43
CA GLU A 96 13.49 10.49 13.46
C GLU A 96 13.78 9.02 13.81
N GLN A 97 14.01 8.71 15.09
CA GLN A 97 14.53 7.39 15.47
C GLN A 97 13.49 6.47 16.10
N ILE A 98 12.49 7.01 16.80
CA ILE A 98 11.55 6.21 17.60
C ILE A 98 10.20 6.10 16.90
N ALA A 99 9.68 7.20 16.35
CA ALA A 99 8.37 7.22 15.70
C ALA A 99 8.23 6.17 14.57
N PRO A 100 9.22 5.96 13.67
CA PRO A 100 9.08 4.97 12.60
C PRO A 100 8.90 3.54 13.11
N ALA A 101 9.52 3.18 14.24
CA ALA A 101 9.40 1.85 14.81
C ALA A 101 7.97 1.56 15.28
N TYR A 102 7.36 2.51 16.01
CA TYR A 102 5.99 2.38 16.49
C TYR A 102 4.96 2.50 15.35
N TYR A 103 5.17 3.42 14.41
CA TYR A 103 4.27 3.60 13.27
C TYR A 103 4.22 2.33 12.41
N ASN A 104 5.37 1.78 12.04
CA ASN A 104 5.44 0.56 11.23
C ASN A 104 4.80 -0.64 11.95
N LEU A 105 5.04 -0.76 13.26
CA LEU A 105 4.39 -1.79 14.06
C LEU A 105 2.87 -1.62 14.07
N GLY A 106 2.37 -0.40 14.25
CA GLY A 106 0.95 -0.07 14.21
C GLY A 106 0.29 -0.43 12.88
N ILE A 107 0.91 -0.05 11.76
CA ILE A 107 0.42 -0.41 10.41
C ILE A 107 0.40 -1.92 10.23
N SER A 108 1.45 -2.63 10.65
CA SER A 108 1.51 -4.09 10.59
C SER A 108 0.39 -4.76 11.38
N GLN A 109 0.12 -4.27 12.60
CA GLN A 109 -0.97 -4.77 13.45
C GLN A 109 -2.34 -4.49 12.83
N ALA A 110 -2.57 -3.29 12.29
CA ALA A 110 -3.81 -2.93 11.63
C ALA A 110 -4.09 -3.81 10.40
N GLN A 111 -3.06 -4.09 9.60
CA GLN A 111 -3.15 -5.01 8.47
C GLN A 111 -3.50 -6.43 8.92
N ARG A 112 -2.89 -6.90 10.03
CA ARG A 112 -3.18 -8.23 10.57
C ARG A 112 -4.63 -8.32 11.04
N ALA A 113 -5.08 -7.36 11.85
CA ALA A 113 -6.45 -7.31 12.35
C ALA A 113 -7.49 -7.24 11.21
N THR A 114 -7.20 -6.47 10.16
CA THR A 114 -8.06 -6.39 8.98
C THR A 114 -8.16 -7.73 8.24
N ARG A 115 -7.04 -8.46 8.10
CA ARG A 115 -7.05 -9.80 7.49
C ARG A 115 -7.84 -10.79 8.32
N GLU A 116 -7.58 -10.85 9.62
CA GLU A 116 -8.31 -11.72 10.55
C GLU A 116 -9.83 -11.44 10.49
N LEU A 117 -10.22 -10.17 10.42
CA LEU A 117 -11.61 -9.76 10.25
C LEU A 117 -12.21 -10.21 8.90
N ALA A 118 -11.44 -10.10 7.81
CA ALA A 118 -11.88 -10.55 6.49
C ALA A 118 -12.10 -12.07 6.45
N ASP A 119 -11.19 -12.85 7.04
CA ASP A 119 -11.30 -14.31 7.13
C ASP A 119 -12.57 -14.72 7.90
N VAL A 120 -12.87 -14.04 9.01
CA VAL A 120 -14.11 -14.25 9.78
C VAL A 120 -15.35 -13.94 8.93
N PHE A 121 -15.34 -12.85 8.18
CA PHE A 121 -16.46 -12.51 7.31
C PHE A 121 -16.67 -13.55 6.19
N GLU A 122 -15.59 -14.08 5.62
CA GLU A 122 -15.66 -15.12 4.59
C GLU A 122 -16.33 -16.38 5.12
N VAL A 123 -15.90 -16.87 6.29
CA VAL A 123 -16.49 -18.05 6.95
C VAL A 123 -17.98 -17.84 7.26
N ASN A 124 -18.35 -16.65 7.75
CA ASN A 124 -19.74 -16.32 8.07
C ASN A 124 -20.61 -16.28 6.80
N LEU A 125 -20.10 -15.69 5.72
CA LEU A 125 -20.80 -15.60 4.44
C LEU A 125 -21.05 -17.00 3.85
N GLU A 126 -20.05 -17.88 3.89
CA GLU A 126 -20.18 -19.26 3.41
C GLU A 126 -21.20 -20.07 4.22
N SER A 127 -21.27 -19.84 5.53
CA SER A 127 -22.27 -20.48 6.39
C SER A 127 -23.71 -20.04 6.03
N LEU A 128 -23.91 -18.76 5.73
CA LEU A 128 -25.20 -18.21 5.27
C LEU A 128 -25.62 -18.79 3.91
N LYS A 129 -24.69 -18.96 2.96
CA LYS A 129 -24.99 -19.53 1.64
C LYS A 129 -25.46 -20.99 1.70
N ARG A 130 -25.07 -21.72 2.75
CA ARG A 130 -25.42 -23.13 2.94
C ARG A 130 -26.77 -23.34 3.64
N MET A 131 -27.43 -22.28 4.12
CA MET A 131 -28.78 -22.41 4.67
C MET A 131 -29.80 -22.70 3.54
N PRO A 132 -30.64 -23.73 3.68
CA PRO A 132 -31.70 -23.99 2.71
C PRO A 132 -32.66 -22.80 2.72
N ARG A 133 -32.90 -22.22 1.54
CA ARG A 133 -34.00 -21.26 1.36
C ARG A 133 -35.31 -22.04 1.45
N THR A 134 -35.92 -22.03 2.63
CA THR A 134 -37.29 -22.51 2.88
C THR A 134 -38.31 -21.51 2.35
#